data_AF-A0A2N1USB0-F1
#
_entry.id   AF-A0A2N1USB0-F1
#
_cell.length_a   1.000
_cell.length_b   1.000
_cell.length_c   1.000
_cell.angle_alpha   90.00
_cell.angle_beta   90.00
_cell.angle_gamma   90.00
#
_symmetry.space_group_name_H-M   'P 1'
#
loop_
_entity.id
_entity.type
_entity.pdbx_description
1 polymer ?
#
loop_
_entity_poly.entity_id
_entity_poly.type
_entity_poly.pdbx_seq_one_letter_code
_entity_poly.pdbx_strand_id
1 'polypeptide(L)'
;MKHPYQPFIHEVEKPARYLGGEYLAQRKDWDATPVKVALTFPDTYEIGMSHMGMKILYKVMNDQPDILAERAYCPWIDMEAKLREHQLPIYSHENIRPL
;
A
#
# COMPACT_ATOMS: atom_id res chain seq x y z
N MET A 1 -10.67 10.81 -6.47
CA MET A 1 -10.04 9.82 -7.36
C MET A 1 -10.76 8.49 -7.16
N LYS A 2 -11.13 7.77 -8.21
CA LYS A 2 -11.75 6.44 -8.06
C LYS A 2 -10.65 5.41 -7.76
N HIS A 3 -10.81 4.60 -6.71
CA HIS A 3 -9.85 3.56 -6.37
C HIS A 3 -9.84 2.48 -7.48
N PRO A 4 -8.69 1.95 -7.93
CA PRO A 4 -8.63 0.92 -8.97
C PRO A 4 -9.48 -0.31 -8.63
N TYR A 5 -9.55 -0.65 -7.34
CA TYR A 5 -10.33 -1.79 -6.84
C TYR A 5 -11.83 -1.51 -6.70
N GLN A 6 -12.30 -0.27 -6.89
CA GLN A 6 -13.72 0.10 -6.71
C GLN A 6 -14.72 -0.88 -7.37
N PRO A 7 -14.47 -1.43 -8.57
CA PRO A 7 -15.42 -2.34 -9.22
C PRO A 7 -15.68 -3.65 -8.46
N PHE A 8 -14.68 -4.19 -7.74
CA PHE A 8 -14.73 -5.56 -7.19
C PHE A 8 -14.34 -5.65 -5.71
N ILE A 9 -13.93 -4.56 -5.07
CA ILE A 9 -13.39 -4.56 -3.70
C ILE A 9 -14.39 -5.05 -2.65
N HIS A 10 -15.69 -5.05 -2.94
CA HIS A 10 -16.73 -5.56 -2.06
C HIS A 10 -16.90 -7.09 -2.13
N GLU A 11 -16.23 -7.74 -3.08
CA GLU A 11 -16.27 -9.20 -3.29
C GLU A 11 -15.16 -9.95 -2.54
N VAL A 12 -14.18 -9.25 -1.97
CA VAL A 12 -13.08 -9.85 -1.19
C VAL A 12 -13.43 -9.88 0.30
N GLU A 13 -12.85 -10.82 1.05
CA GLU A 13 -13.14 -11.08 2.46
C GLU A 13 -12.88 -9.88 3.37
N LYS A 14 -11.76 -9.17 3.15
CA LYS A 14 -11.37 -8.00 3.95
C LYS A 14 -11.00 -6.80 3.07
N PRO A 15 -12.01 -6.06 2.58
CA PRO A 15 -11.83 -4.89 1.72
C PRO A 15 -10.90 -3.83 2.32
N ALA A 16 -11.02 -3.61 3.64
CA ALA A 16 -10.27 -2.59 4.37
C ALA A 16 -8.74 -2.76 4.31
N ARG A 17 -8.22 -3.97 4.04
CA ARG A 17 -6.78 -4.25 3.89
C ARG A 17 -6.13 -3.48 2.73
N TYR A 18 -6.93 -3.02 1.77
CA TYR A 18 -6.45 -2.59 0.46
C TYR A 18 -6.76 -1.13 0.13
N LEU A 19 -7.56 -0.45 0.97
CA LEU A 19 -8.17 0.84 0.63
C LEU A 19 -7.35 2.07 1.00
N GLY A 20 -6.30 1.94 1.83
CA GLY A 20 -5.59 3.11 2.31
C GLY A 20 -6.23 3.80 3.51
N GLY A 21 -5.68 4.97 3.86
CA GLY A 21 -6.33 5.92 4.78
C GLY A 21 -6.11 5.67 6.28
N GLU A 22 -5.06 4.93 6.64
CA GLU A 22 -4.78 4.60 8.03
C GLU A 22 -4.41 5.81 8.88
N TYR A 23 -4.72 5.72 10.17
CA TYR A 23 -4.21 6.66 11.16
C TYR A 23 -2.68 6.62 11.18
N LEU A 24 -2.03 7.78 11.03
CA LEU A 24 -0.57 7.98 10.89
C LEU A 24 0.03 7.64 9.51
N ALA A 25 -0.78 7.38 8.48
CA ALA A 25 -0.27 7.34 7.12
C ALA A 25 0.31 8.72 6.75
N GLN A 26 1.60 8.76 6.41
CA GLN A 26 2.27 9.94 5.89
C GLN A 26 2.17 9.93 4.37
N ARG A 27 1.53 10.97 3.82
CA ARG A 27 1.38 11.15 2.38
C ARG A 27 2.10 12.41 1.94
N LYS A 28 3.12 12.24 1.10
CA LYS A 28 3.86 13.34 0.47
C LYS A 28 3.42 13.51 -0.98
N ASP A 29 3.68 14.69 -1.53
CA ASP A 29 3.46 14.96 -2.95
C ASP A 29 4.43 14.10 -3.77
N TRP A 30 3.87 13.29 -4.67
CA TRP A 30 4.60 12.34 -5.48
C TRP A 30 5.54 13.00 -6.50
N ASP A 31 5.09 14.11 -7.09
CA ASP A 31 5.80 14.80 -8.16
C ASP A 31 6.87 15.74 -7.59
N ALA A 32 6.63 16.31 -6.40
CA ALA A 32 7.58 17.16 -5.71
C ALA A 32 8.68 16.39 -4.93
N THR A 33 8.46 15.12 -4.56
CA THR A 33 9.42 14.36 -3.74
C THR A 33 10.36 13.53 -4.63
N PRO A 34 11.68 13.77 -4.63
CA PRO A 34 12.59 13.16 -5.61
C PRO A 34 12.81 11.66 -5.41
N VAL A 35 12.95 11.19 -4.17
CA VAL A 35 13.22 9.78 -3.87
C VAL A 35 11.92 9.05 -3.51
N LYS A 36 11.67 7.92 -4.16
CA LYS A 36 10.46 7.11 -3.98
C LYS A 36 10.87 5.70 -3.59
N VAL A 37 10.38 5.22 -2.45
CA VAL A 37 10.70 3.91 -1.91
C VAL A 37 9.40 3.15 -1.68
N ALA A 38 9.33 1.89 -2.13
CA ALA A 38 8.25 0.99 -1.77
C ALA A 38 8.76 -0.02 -0.75
N LEU A 39 8.23 0.05 0.47
CA LEU A 39 8.48 -0.92 1.52
C LEU A 39 7.47 -2.07 1.39
N THR A 40 7.91 -3.16 0.78
CA THR A 40 7.08 -4.34 0.55
C THR A 40 7.23 -5.36 1.66
N PHE A 41 6.12 -5.84 2.23
CA PHE A 41 6.13 -6.94 3.20
C PHE A 41 5.62 -8.23 2.54
N PRO A 42 6.33 -9.38 2.69
CA PRO A 42 5.98 -10.63 2.02
C PRO A 42 4.86 -11.40 2.73
N ASP A 43 3.88 -10.69 3.29
CA ASP A 43 2.72 -11.27 3.98
C ASP A 43 1.56 -10.27 3.93
N THR A 44 0.40 -10.71 4.39
CA THR A 44 -0.85 -9.95 4.51
C THR A 44 -0.67 -8.67 5.31
N TYR A 45 -1.58 -7.73 5.03
CA TYR A 45 -1.67 -6.43 5.66
C TYR A 45 -1.57 -6.50 7.19
N GLU A 46 -2.32 -7.38 7.87
CA GLU A 46 -2.33 -7.43 9.34
C GLU A 46 -0.98 -7.84 9.93
N ILE A 47 -0.27 -8.76 9.27
CA ILE A 47 1.05 -9.23 9.69
C ILE A 47 2.08 -8.12 9.43
N GLY A 48 2.07 -7.54 8.22
CA GLY A 48 2.99 -6.46 7.85
C GLY A 48 2.78 -5.19 8.67
N MET A 49 1.53 -4.83 8.97
CA MET A 49 1.18 -3.71 9.85
C MET A 49 1.54 -3.95 11.31
N SER A 50 1.73 -5.19 11.73
CA SER A 50 2.19 -5.51 13.09
C SER A 50 3.72 -5.55 13.17
N HIS A 51 4.43 -5.49 12.03
CA HIS A 51 5.88 -5.60 11.97
C HIS A 51 6.59 -4.31 12.42
N MET A 52 7.26 -4.37 13.58
CA MET A 52 7.91 -3.20 14.18
C MET A 52 9.02 -2.60 13.30
N GLY A 53 9.86 -3.44 12.70
CA GLY A 53 10.92 -2.97 11.80
C GLY A 53 10.37 -2.22 10.59
N MET A 54 9.20 -2.64 10.08
CA MET A 54 8.54 -1.98 8.96
C MET A 54 8.08 -0.58 9.34
N LYS A 55 7.48 -0.44 10.53
CA LYS A 55 7.06 0.86 11.08
C LYS A 55 8.23 1.81 11.28
N ILE A 56 9.34 1.31 11.82
CA ILE A 56 10.55 2.12 12.06
C ILE A 56 11.11 2.62 10.73
N LEU A 57 11.30 1.73 9.74
CA LEU A 57 11.81 2.12 8.43
C LEU A 57 10.89 3.12 7.73
N TYR A 58 9.57 2.85 7.74
CA TYR A 58 8.56 3.74 7.17
C TYR A 58 8.66 5.14 7.77
N LYS A 59 8.71 5.24 9.11
CA LYS A 59 8.84 6.52 9.80
C LYS A 59 10.16 7.21 9.48
N VAL A 60 11.30 6.52 9.62
CA VAL A 60 12.63 7.12 9.41
C VAL A 60 12.77 7.67 7.99
N MET A 61 12.27 6.94 7.00
CA MET A 61 12.27 7.39 5.61
C MET A 61 11.33 8.58 5.40
N ASN A 62 10.09 8.51 5.89
CA ASN A 62 9.12 9.59 5.71
C ASN A 62 9.39 10.81 6.61
N ASP A 63 10.28 10.74 7.60
CA ASP A 63 10.79 11.92 8.32
C ASP A 63 11.79 12.73 7.46
N GLN A 64 12.40 12.15 6.42
CA GLN A 64 13.30 12.87 5.50
C GLN A 64 12.50 13.69 4.47
N PRO A 65 12.77 14.99 4.25
CA PRO A 65 11.95 15.83 3.39
C PRO A 65 11.94 15.40 1.91
N ASP A 66 12.98 14.70 1.45
CA ASP A 66 13.23 14.32 0.06
C ASP A 66 12.86 12.85 -0.27
N ILE A 67 12.40 12.08 0.72
CA ILE A 67 12.01 10.67 0.56
C ILE A 67 10.51 10.50 0.78
N LEU A 68 9.83 9.86 -0.17
CA LEU A 68 8.48 9.36 -0.03
C LEU A 68 8.54 7.84 0.06
N ALA A 69 8.21 7.30 1.24
CA ALA A 69 8.10 5.86 1.44
C ALA A 69 6.63 5.44 1.40
N GLU A 70 6.31 4.54 0.48
CA GLU A 70 5.06 3.82 0.39
C GLU A 70 5.18 2.45 1.06
N ARG A 71 4.05 1.85 1.44
CA ARG A 71 3.96 0.46 1.88
C ARG A 71 3.19 -0.38 0.88
N ALA A 72 3.54 -1.66 0.80
CA ALA A 72 2.79 -2.66 0.06
C ALA A 72 2.83 -4.00 0.80
N TYR A 73 1.76 -4.77 0.65
CA TYR A 73 1.59 -6.04 1.34
C TYR A 73 1.19 -7.11 0.32
N CYS A 74 1.48 -8.37 0.63
CA CYS A 74 1.02 -9.48 -0.19
C CYS A 74 -0.52 -9.53 -0.15
N PRO A 75 -1.22 -9.54 -1.30
CA PRO A 75 -2.66 -9.72 -1.31
C PRO A 75 -3.04 -11.10 -0.75
N TRP A 76 -4.21 -11.18 -0.12
CA TRP A 76 -4.79 -12.50 0.19
C TRP A 76 -5.27 -13.17 -1.11
N ILE A 77 -5.50 -14.48 -1.07
CA ILE A 77 -5.74 -15.31 -2.26
C ILE A 77 -6.96 -14.83 -3.07
N ASP A 78 -8.00 -14.36 -2.39
CA ASP A 78 -9.21 -13.80 -2.99
C ASP A 78 -8.94 -12.50 -3.76
N MET A 79 -8.16 -11.59 -3.16
CA MET A 79 -7.74 -10.36 -3.78
C MET A 79 -6.75 -10.60 -4.91
N GLU A 80 -5.81 -11.53 -4.76
CA GLU A 80 -4.90 -11.95 -5.82
C GLU A 80 -5.68 -12.44 -7.05
N ALA A 81 -6.70 -13.28 -6.85
CA ALA A 81 -7.55 -13.76 -7.92
C ALA A 81 -8.23 -12.60 -8.66
N LYS A 82 -8.75 -11.61 -7.92
CA LYS A 82 -9.34 -10.40 -8.52
C LYS A 82 -8.33 -9.54 -9.27
N LEU A 83 -7.14 -9.33 -8.72
CA LEU A 83 -6.07 -8.61 -9.43
C LEU A 83 -5.70 -9.30 -10.74
N ARG A 84 -5.60 -10.62 -10.75
CA ARG A 84 -5.31 -11.41 -11.96
C ARG A 84 -6.46 -11.36 -12.97
N GLU A 85 -7.70 -11.52 -12.53
CA GLU A 85 -8.91 -11.41 -13.36
C GLU A 85 -8.98 -10.05 -14.08
N HIS A 86 -8.70 -8.97 -13.35
CA HIS A 86 -8.74 -7.61 -13.87
C HIS A 86 -7.42 -7.13 -14.51
N GLN A 87 -6.40 -7.98 -14.58
CA GLN A 87 -5.06 -7.64 -15.11
C GLN A 87 -4.44 -6.41 -14.43
N LEU A 88 -4.65 -6.28 -13.12
CA LEU A 88 -4.16 -5.16 -12.32
C LEU A 88 -2.88 -5.54 -11.56
N PRO A 89 -1.93 -4.59 -11.41
CA PRO A 89 -0.76 -4.78 -10.56
C PRO A 89 -1.14 -4.70 -9.07
N ILE A 90 -0.17 -4.97 -8.20
CA ILE A 90 -0.26 -4.57 -6.79
C ILE A 90 -0.10 -3.05 -6.73
N TYR A 91 -0.88 -2.40 -5.87
CA TYR A 91 -0.79 -0.96 -5.64
C TYR A 91 -0.21 -0.67 -4.26
N SER A 92 0.50 0.45 -4.18
CA SER A 92 0.99 1.03 -2.94
C SER A 92 -0.14 1.58 -2.06
N HIS A 93 0.07 1.62 -0.75
CA HIS A 93 -0.99 1.85 0.22
C HIS A 93 -1.30 3.36 0.47
N GLU A 94 -0.36 4.28 0.26
CA GLU A 94 -0.52 5.71 0.55
C GLU A 94 -1.04 6.49 -0.66
N ASN A 95 -0.41 6.31 -1.82
CA ASN A 95 -0.74 7.04 -3.04
C ASN A 95 -1.38 6.20 -4.14
N ILE A 96 -1.62 4.90 -3.92
CA ILE A 96 -2.26 4.01 -4.90
C ILE A 96 -1.47 4.01 -6.22
N ARG A 97 -0.16 3.78 -6.12
CA ARG A 97 0.74 3.69 -7.27
C ARG A 97 1.01 2.24 -7.62
N PRO A 98 0.97 1.87 -8.91
CA PRO A 98 1.26 0.51 -9.33
C PRO A 98 2.73 0.15 -9.02
N LEU A 99 2.97 -1.09 -8.59
CA LEU A 99 4.28 -1.67 -8.31
C LEU A 99 4.66 -2.73 -9.34
#